data_AF-A0A939ULH3-F1
#
_entry.id   AF-A0A939ULH3-F1
#
_cell.length_a   1.000
_cell.length_b   1.000
_cell.length_c   1.000
_cell.angle_alpha   90.00
_cell.angle_beta   90.00
_cell.angle_gamma   90.00
#
_symmetry.space_group_name_H-M   'P 1'
#
loop_
_entity.id
_entity.type
_entity.pdbx_description
1 polymer ?
#
loop_
_entity_poly.entity_id
_entity_poly.type
_entity_poly.pdbx_seq_one_letter_code
_entity_poly.pdbx_strand_id
1 'polypeptide(L)'
;MKRIAFFAAALFAALALASCSKKVEPRQFLNDKSTPVERYGALQVIGTHLCDQNGNPVQLCGMSSHGLHWHGKYANKDVIKWLRDDWNCDLWRAAMYAGESGGYVNNPAIANKVIDSIEAAIELGVYVIV
;
A
#
# COMPACT_ATOMS: atom_id res chain seq x y z
N MET A 1 49.74 -8.27 -21.74
CA MET A 1 48.43 -7.70 -22.14
C MET A 1 47.27 -8.71 -22.12
N LYS A 2 47.42 -9.93 -22.65
CA LYS A 2 46.34 -10.94 -22.68
C LYS A 2 45.87 -11.44 -21.29
N ARG A 3 46.76 -11.51 -20.28
CA ARG A 3 46.42 -11.94 -18.91
C ARG A 3 45.55 -10.93 -18.16
N ILE A 4 45.78 -9.63 -18.33
CA ILE A 4 44.99 -8.56 -17.69
C ILE A 4 43.58 -8.51 -18.27
N ALA A 5 43.44 -8.67 -19.59
CA ALA A 5 42.14 -8.75 -20.26
C ALA A 5 41.31 -9.96 -19.79
N PHE A 6 41.95 -11.10 -19.52
CA PHE A 6 41.28 -12.29 -18.98
C PHE A 6 40.75 -12.07 -17.55
N PHE A 7 41.53 -11.43 -16.67
CA PHE A 7 41.08 -11.10 -15.31
C PHE A 7 39.97 -10.05 -15.29
N ALA A 8 40.04 -9.03 -16.16
CA ALA A 8 38.98 -8.03 -16.28
C ALA A 8 37.66 -8.62 -16.80
N ALA A 9 37.72 -9.54 -17.78
CA ALA A 9 36.54 -10.23 -18.29
C ALA A 9 35.90 -11.16 -17.24
N ALA A 10 36.71 -11.86 -16.44
CA ALA A 10 36.22 -12.72 -15.35
C ALA A 10 35.54 -11.91 -14.23
N LEU A 11 36.06 -10.73 -13.90
CA LEU A 11 35.48 -9.83 -12.90
C LEU A 11 34.15 -9.22 -13.37
N PHE A 12 34.05 -8.87 -14.66
CA PHE A 12 32.81 -8.37 -15.27
C PHE A 12 31.71 -9.44 -15.33
N ALA A 13 32.09 -10.69 -15.65
CA ALA A 13 31.17 -11.83 -15.66
C ALA A 13 30.65 -12.17 -14.25
N ALA A 14 31.50 -12.06 -13.22
CA ALA A 14 31.10 -12.29 -11.83
C ALA A 14 30.14 -11.22 -11.30
N LEU A 15 30.30 -9.94 -11.69
CA LEU A 15 29.37 -8.86 -11.33
C LEU A 15 28.00 -9.01 -12.01
N ALA A 16 27.96 -9.49 -13.26
CA ALA A 16 26.72 -9.69 -14.01
C ALA A 16 25.85 -10.82 -13.42
N LEU A 17 26.47 -11.87 -12.88
CA LEU A 17 25.76 -13.00 -12.28
C LEU A 17 25.15 -12.68 -10.90
N ALA A 18 25.67 -11.67 -10.20
CA ALA A 18 25.12 -11.23 -8.91
C ALA A 18 23.87 -10.34 -9.05
N SER A 19 23.54 -9.88 -10.26
CA SER A 19 22.46 -8.90 -10.48
C SER A 19 21.07 -9.52 -10.71
N CYS A 20 20.97 -10.82 -10.95
CA CYS A 20 19.71 -11.48 -11.35
C CYS A 20 19.21 -12.47 -10.32
N SER A 21 18.84 -11.96 -9.13
CA SER A 21 17.72 -12.51 -8.34
C SER A 21 17.44 -11.55 -7.18
N LYS A 22 16.61 -10.53 -7.37
CA LYS A 22 15.96 -9.92 -6.21
C LYS A 22 14.99 -10.97 -5.67
N LYS A 23 15.39 -11.68 -4.61
CA LYS A 23 14.47 -12.54 -3.85
C LYS A 23 13.32 -11.68 -3.37
N VAL A 24 12.09 -12.13 -3.60
CA VAL A 24 10.91 -11.53 -2.99
C VAL A 24 10.95 -11.92 -1.52
N GLU A 25 11.51 -11.03 -0.70
CA GLU A 25 11.53 -11.22 0.75
C GLU A 25 10.10 -11.13 1.29
N PRO A 26 9.72 -11.98 2.25
CA PRO A 26 8.41 -11.90 2.89
C PRO A 26 8.20 -10.53 3.53
N ARG A 27 6.94 -10.08 3.60
CA ARG A 27 6.56 -8.83 4.24
C ARG A 27 7.18 -8.78 5.65
N GLN A 28 8.14 -7.87 5.83
CA GLN A 28 8.65 -7.58 7.14
C GLN A 28 7.63 -6.68 7.85
N PHE A 29 7.16 -7.13 9.02
CA PHE A 29 6.47 -6.26 9.96
C PHE A 29 7.52 -5.31 10.53
N LEU A 30 7.70 -4.19 9.83
CA LEU A 30 8.67 -3.17 10.23
C LEU A 30 8.11 -2.49 11.49
N ASN A 31 8.76 -2.76 12.62
CA ASN A 31 8.52 -2.06 13.88
C ASN A 31 9.30 -0.73 13.91
N ASP A 32 9.36 -0.06 12.76
CA ASP A 32 9.74 1.34 12.71
C ASP A 32 8.47 2.13 13.07
N LYS A 33 8.57 3.13 13.94
CA LYS A 33 7.40 3.93 14.36
C LYS A 33 6.80 4.79 13.23
N SER A 34 7.12 4.48 11.97
CA SER A 34 6.66 5.17 10.78
C SER A 34 5.29 4.63 10.35
N THR A 35 4.43 5.54 9.90
CA THR A 35 3.17 5.17 9.27
C THR A 35 3.41 4.59 7.88
N PRO A 36 2.48 3.78 7.34
CA PRO A 36 2.58 3.24 5.99
C PRO A 36 2.91 4.29 4.91
N VAL A 37 2.31 5.47 4.97
CA VAL A 37 2.55 6.55 4.01
C VAL A 37 3.92 7.20 4.21
N GLU A 38 4.39 7.39 5.44
CA GLU A 38 5.76 7.87 5.68
C GLU A 38 6.81 6.88 5.16
N ARG A 39 6.53 5.58 5.27
CA ARG A 39 7.42 4.51 4.82
C ARG A 39 7.55 4.44 3.31
N TYR A 40 6.44 4.47 2.58
CA TYR A 40 6.41 4.21 1.14
C TYR A 40 6.26 5.48 0.28
N GLY A 41 5.75 6.58 0.84
CA GLY A 41 5.58 7.86 0.14
C GLY A 41 4.62 7.81 -1.05
N ALA A 42 4.92 8.57 -2.10
CA ALA A 42 4.11 8.57 -3.31
C ALA A 42 4.26 7.25 -4.08
N LEU A 43 3.16 6.50 -4.22
CA LEU A 43 3.15 5.24 -4.96
C LEU A 43 3.18 5.49 -6.48
N GLN A 44 3.80 4.57 -7.20
CA GLN A 44 3.91 4.61 -8.66
C GLN A 44 3.84 3.21 -9.26
N VAL A 45 3.52 3.12 -10.55
CA VAL A 45 3.53 1.85 -11.29
C VAL A 45 4.78 1.81 -12.16
N ILE A 46 5.62 0.78 -11.95
CA ILE A 46 6.83 0.53 -12.75
C ILE A 46 6.69 -0.85 -13.39
N GLY A 47 6.51 -0.88 -14.71
CA GLY A 47 6.18 -2.10 -15.43
C GLY A 47 4.85 -2.68 -14.94
N THR A 48 4.88 -3.89 -14.37
CA THR A 48 3.70 -4.57 -13.81
C THR A 48 3.62 -4.52 -12.29
N HIS A 49 4.45 -3.70 -11.63
CA HIS A 49 4.54 -3.64 -10.17
C HIS A 49 4.07 -2.29 -9.62
N LEU A 50 3.40 -2.34 -8.47
CA LEU A 50 3.24 -1.20 -7.59
C LEU A 50 4.55 -0.98 -6.85
N CYS A 51 5.06 0.25 -6.87
CA CYS A 51 6.32 0.64 -6.24
C CYS A 51 6.16 1.86 -5.32
N ASP A 52 7.03 1.97 -4.33
CA ASP A 52 7.19 3.15 -3.49
C ASP A 52 7.79 4.35 -4.27
N GLN A 53 7.94 5.49 -3.60
CA GLN A 53 8.51 6.71 -4.19
C GLN A 53 9.95 6.56 -4.70
N ASN A 54 10.69 5.58 -4.19
CA ASN A 54 12.07 5.27 -4.57
C ASN A 54 12.16 4.20 -5.67
N GLY A 55 11.02 3.68 -6.14
CA GLY A 55 10.94 2.66 -7.18
C GLY A 55 11.11 1.23 -6.67
N ASN A 56 11.07 1.01 -5.35
CA ASN A 56 11.08 -0.35 -4.79
C ASN A 56 9.68 -0.96 -4.88
N PRO A 57 9.53 -2.21 -5.34
CA PRO A 57 8.24 -2.89 -5.33
C PRO A 57 7.63 -2.98 -3.92
N VAL A 58 6.34 -2.71 -3.79
CA VAL A 58 5.59 -2.78 -2.53
C VAL A 58 4.32 -3.60 -2.70
N GLN A 59 3.85 -4.16 -1.58
CA GLN A 59 2.54 -4.78 -1.47
C GLN A 59 1.82 -4.16 -0.29
N LEU A 60 0.67 -3.51 -0.54
CA LEU A 60 -0.22 -3.01 0.51
C LEU A 60 -1.18 -4.11 0.93
N CYS A 61 -1.40 -4.30 2.24
CA CYS A 61 -2.45 -5.18 2.76
C CYS A 61 -3.31 -4.38 3.72
N GLY A 62 -4.60 -4.68 3.72
CA GLY A 62 -5.57 -3.87 4.41
C GLY A 62 -6.95 -4.49 4.39
N MET A 63 -7.90 -3.76 4.96
CA MET A 63 -9.29 -4.18 5.05
C MET A 63 -10.18 -3.28 4.22
N SER A 64 -11.23 -3.89 3.66
CA SER A 64 -12.37 -3.16 3.10
C SER A 64 -13.44 -3.03 4.15
N SER A 65 -14.10 -1.88 4.20
CA SER A 65 -15.43 -1.81 4.78
C SER A 65 -16.38 -2.72 4.01
N HIS A 66 -17.46 -3.14 4.67
CA HIS A 66 -18.66 -3.53 3.94
C HIS A 66 -19.33 -2.26 3.34
N GLY A 67 -20.48 -2.40 2.70
CA GLY A 67 -21.28 -1.25 2.26
C GLY A 67 -21.48 -0.22 3.38
N LEU A 68 -20.97 1.00 3.17
CA LEU A 68 -20.99 2.07 4.17
C LEU A 68 -22.41 2.43 4.63
N HIS A 69 -23.40 2.25 3.77
CA HIS A 69 -24.81 2.49 4.09
C HIS A 69 -25.38 1.47 5.10
N TRP A 70 -24.84 0.25 5.16
CA TRP A 70 -25.25 -0.77 6.14
C TRP A 70 -24.37 -0.78 7.38
N HIS A 71 -23.06 -0.58 7.21
CA HIS A 71 -22.06 -0.79 8.27
C HIS A 71 -21.11 0.39 8.47
N GLY A 72 -21.51 1.60 8.08
CA GLY A 72 -20.70 2.82 8.16
C GLY A 72 -20.24 3.20 9.57
N LYS A 73 -20.88 2.66 10.62
CA LYS A 73 -20.43 2.85 12.01
C LYS A 73 -19.00 2.33 12.26
N TYR A 74 -18.50 1.38 11.47
CA TYR A 74 -17.14 0.87 11.56
C TYR A 74 -16.13 1.63 10.68
N ALA A 75 -16.61 2.49 9.77
CA ALA A 75 -15.76 3.35 8.96
C ALA A 75 -15.46 4.64 9.72
N ASN A 76 -14.65 4.52 10.78
CA ASN A 76 -14.26 5.63 11.63
C ASN A 76 -12.76 5.53 11.99
N LYS A 77 -12.21 6.65 12.47
CA LYS A 77 -10.79 6.80 12.77
C LYS A 77 -10.27 5.78 13.78
N ASP A 78 -11.02 5.48 14.84
CA ASP A 78 -10.56 4.56 15.89
C ASP A 78 -10.41 3.13 15.35
N VAL A 79 -11.35 2.70 14.50
CA VAL A 79 -11.27 1.38 13.85
C VAL A 79 -10.11 1.32 12.86
N ILE A 80 -9.94 2.36 12.02
CA ILE A 80 -8.83 2.40 11.05
C ILE A 80 -7.48 2.40 11.79
N LYS A 81 -7.39 3.15 12.89
CA LYS A 81 -6.20 3.16 13.76
C LYS A 81 -5.93 1.79 14.36
N TRP A 82 -6.95 1.13 14.89
CA TRP A 82 -6.82 -0.23 15.44
C TRP A 82 -6.31 -1.21 14.37
N LEU A 83 -6.87 -1.16 13.15
CA LEU A 83 -6.42 -2.00 12.04
C LEU A 83 -4.97 -1.73 11.62
N ARG A 84 -4.53 -0.46 11.67
CA ARG A 84 -3.13 -0.10 11.43
C ARG A 84 -2.22 -0.64 12.54
N ASP A 85 -2.58 -0.39 13.80
CA ASP A 85 -1.69 -0.63 14.95
C ASP A 85 -1.64 -2.12 15.36
N ASP A 86 -2.78 -2.83 15.31
CA ASP A 86 -2.89 -4.23 15.75
C ASP A 86 -2.71 -5.21 14.58
N TRP A 87 -3.35 -4.93 13.43
CA TRP A 87 -3.34 -5.82 12.26
C TRP A 87 -2.27 -5.47 11.24
N ASN A 88 -1.50 -4.38 11.46
CA ASN A 88 -0.48 -3.90 10.54
C ASN A 88 -1.03 -3.61 9.13
N CYS A 89 -2.23 -3.02 9.05
CA CYS A 89 -2.81 -2.60 7.77
C CYS A 89 -2.10 -1.37 7.22
N ASP A 90 -1.72 -1.43 5.93
CA ASP A 90 -1.16 -0.31 5.18
C ASP A 90 -2.23 0.52 4.47
N LEU A 91 -3.42 -0.08 4.31
CA LEU A 91 -4.49 0.39 3.44
C LEU A 91 -5.87 0.20 4.09
N TRP A 92 -6.76 1.16 3.85
CA TRP A 92 -8.20 1.06 4.11
C TRP A 92 -8.98 1.20 2.79
N ARG A 93 -10.03 0.40 2.57
CA ARG A 93 -10.96 0.59 1.45
C ARG A 93 -12.34 1.02 1.95
N ALA A 94 -12.79 2.19 1.54
CA ALA A 94 -14.11 2.74 1.87
C ALA A 94 -15.16 2.33 0.82
N ALA A 95 -15.82 1.18 1.01
CA ALA A 95 -16.71 0.60 0.02
C ALA A 95 -18.08 1.32 -0.08
N MET A 96 -18.16 2.30 -0.97
CA MET A 96 -19.41 3.01 -1.30
C MET A 96 -20.17 2.29 -2.42
N TYR A 97 -21.24 1.59 -2.05
CA TYR A 97 -22.12 0.94 -3.03
C TYR A 97 -22.94 1.99 -3.77
N ALA A 98 -23.17 1.76 -5.07
CA ALA A 98 -23.92 2.68 -5.91
C ALA A 98 -25.43 2.41 -5.85
N GLY A 99 -25.89 1.25 -6.32
CA GLY A 99 -27.30 1.00 -6.64
C GLY A 99 -28.13 0.28 -5.55
N GLU A 100 -27.49 -0.25 -4.51
CA GLU A 100 -28.20 -0.94 -3.42
C GLU A 100 -29.10 0.02 -2.62
N SER A 101 -30.05 -0.54 -1.86
CA SER A 101 -30.92 0.26 -0.99
C SER A 101 -30.10 1.05 0.04
N GLY A 102 -30.15 2.38 -0.02
CA GLY A 102 -29.33 3.28 0.80
C GLY A 102 -27.93 3.56 0.23
N GLY A 103 -27.58 3.00 -0.93
CA GLY A 103 -26.36 3.29 -1.66
C GLY A 103 -26.34 4.68 -2.30
N TYR A 104 -25.20 5.07 -2.88
CA TYR A 104 -24.93 6.44 -3.31
C TYR A 104 -25.96 7.01 -4.29
N VAL A 105 -26.49 6.20 -5.22
CA VAL A 105 -27.46 6.67 -6.23
C VAL A 105 -28.75 7.16 -5.60
N ASN A 106 -29.23 6.51 -4.54
CA ASN A 106 -30.46 6.88 -3.84
C ASN A 106 -30.21 7.65 -2.53
N ASN A 107 -28.96 7.70 -2.06
CA ASN A 107 -28.52 8.43 -0.87
C ASN A 107 -27.11 9.02 -1.06
N PRO A 108 -26.97 10.14 -1.79
CA PRO A 108 -25.66 10.74 -2.07
C PRO A 108 -24.89 11.17 -0.82
N ALA A 109 -25.58 11.42 0.29
CA ALA A 109 -24.97 11.80 1.57
C ALA A 109 -24.04 10.71 2.13
N ILE A 110 -24.13 9.46 1.64
CA ILE A 110 -23.17 8.41 2.04
C ILE A 110 -21.73 8.73 1.62
N ALA A 111 -21.52 9.61 0.63
CA ALA A 111 -20.18 10.09 0.27
C ALA A 111 -19.48 10.81 1.42
N ASN A 112 -20.21 11.40 2.37
CA ASN A 112 -19.60 11.99 3.56
C ASN A 112 -18.83 10.93 4.38
N LYS A 113 -19.29 9.68 4.40
CA LYS A 113 -18.55 8.60 5.09
C LYS A 113 -17.28 8.16 4.35
N VAL A 114 -17.26 8.32 3.04
CA VAL A 114 -16.03 8.15 2.26
C VAL A 114 -15.05 9.27 2.60
N ILE A 115 -15.51 10.52 2.63
CA ILE A 115 -14.69 11.68 3.00
C ILE A 115 -14.12 11.53 4.41
N ASP A 116 -14.94 11.17 5.39
CA ASP A 116 -14.50 10.89 6.77
C ASP A 116 -13.42 9.80 6.81
N SER A 117 -13.54 8.76 5.97
CA SER A 117 -12.55 7.69 5.86
C SER A 117 -11.24 8.17 5.25
N ILE A 118 -11.31 9.07 4.25
CA ILE A 118 -10.13 9.69 3.63
C ILE A 118 -9.39 10.54 4.65
N GLU A 119 -10.10 11.42 5.36
CA GLU A 119 -9.51 12.29 6.39
C GLU A 119 -8.85 11.48 7.50
N ALA A 120 -9.52 10.43 7.99
CA ALA A 120 -8.95 9.52 8.98
C ALA A 120 -7.69 8.80 8.46
N ALA A 121 -7.70 8.33 7.21
CA ALA A 121 -6.56 7.65 6.61
C ALA A 121 -5.35 8.59 6.44
N ILE A 122 -5.58 9.84 6.00
CA ILE A 122 -4.55 10.88 5.91
C ILE A 122 -3.94 11.14 7.29
N GLU A 123 -4.75 11.35 8.32
CA GLU A 123 -4.26 11.64 9.67
C GLU A 123 -3.47 10.46 10.29
N LEU A 124 -3.87 9.23 9.97
CA LEU A 124 -3.22 8.02 10.45
C LEU A 124 -2.03 7.57 9.59
N GLY A 125 -1.76 8.23 8.46
CA GLY A 125 -0.71 7.85 7.52
C GLY A 125 -0.96 6.48 6.88
N VAL A 126 -2.21 6.16 6.56
CA VAL A 126 -2.64 4.91 5.91
C VAL A 126 -3.11 5.25 4.48
N TYR A 127 -2.88 4.39 3.50
CA TYR A 127 -3.44 4.58 2.17
C TYR A 127 -4.96 4.36 2.18
N VAL A 128 -5.68 4.97 1.24
CA VAL A 128 -7.13 4.78 1.10
C VAL A 128 -7.53 4.49 -0.35
N ILE A 129 -8.40 3.48 -0.53
CA ILE A 129 -9.14 3.24 -1.78
C ILE A 129 -10.56 3.76 -1.60
N VAL A 130 -11.01 4.53 -2.59
CA VAL A 130 -12.38 5.03 -2.74
C VAL A 130 -13.14 4.15 -3.72
#